data_AF-A0A435GLD9-F1
#
_entry.id   AF-A0A435GLD9-F1
#
_cell.length_a   1.000
_cell.length_b   1.000
_cell.length_c   1.000
_cell.angle_alpha   90.00
_cell.angle_beta   90.00
_cell.angle_gamma   90.00
#
_symmetry.space_group_name_H-M   'P 1'
#
loop_
_entity.id
_entity.type
_entity.pdbx_description
1 polymer ?
#
loop_
_entity_poly.entity_id
_entity_poly.type
_entity_poly.pdbx_seq_one_letter_code
_entity_poly.pdbx_strand_id
1 'polypeptide(L)'
;MGRLRRAVKRAVYSRALRFLGVPPVLWSQGIGHFCDFAGPRWYRNASTASTQSEAFFRQHYSGAHGIVWLRLSTLSRDAQTCDLDTFVRIVLPTITAPFTLLTTDGDASVPSDLAKDTVDQLLANPFLVSWYSQNCDGTHPRVKPFPIGLDLHTPRSFATPEGLVKQLEIIRARQDHVDRRPPRLFSDFSISNGSRQRRELLDALRGCPHVDFLAKRVSQRSIWQLYSQYPLVLSTEGNGLDCHRTWELFYLGCIVVTKTSPLDPLYQGLPVIIVDDWHEVRDPDAPRRWIEQAKHLTERDHVWGRLHPQTYLEPIRQELLHAL
;
A
#
# COMPACT_ATOMS: atom_id res chain seq x y z
N MET A 1 -4.93 -26.96 -9.83
CA MET A 1 -5.06 -26.91 -8.35
C MET A 1 -6.06 -25.82 -7.95
N GLY A 2 -7.25 -26.26 -7.56
CA GLY A 2 -8.52 -25.53 -7.69
C GLY A 2 -8.76 -24.36 -6.72
N ARG A 3 -9.63 -23.44 -7.16
CA ARG A 3 -10.08 -22.22 -6.44
C ARG A 3 -10.52 -22.52 -5.00
N LEU A 4 -11.16 -23.67 -4.77
CA LEU A 4 -11.63 -24.11 -3.45
C LEU A 4 -10.49 -24.28 -2.43
N ARG A 5 -9.38 -24.92 -2.81
CA ARG A 5 -8.22 -25.10 -1.91
C ARG A 5 -7.54 -23.77 -1.55
N ARG A 6 -7.56 -22.79 -2.48
CA ARG A 6 -7.08 -21.41 -2.23
C ARG A 6 -8.01 -20.64 -1.29
N ALA A 7 -9.32 -20.75 -1.48
CA ALA A 7 -10.31 -20.12 -0.61
C ALA A 7 -10.23 -20.66 0.83
N VAL A 8 -10.11 -21.98 1.00
CA VAL A 8 -9.94 -22.61 2.33
C VAL A 8 -8.63 -22.15 2.99
N LYS A 9 -7.51 -22.12 2.26
CA LYS A 9 -6.23 -21.62 2.81
C LYS A 9 -6.33 -20.16 3.26
N ARG A 10 -7.03 -19.31 2.50
CA ARG A 10 -7.28 -17.89 2.86
C ARG A 10 -8.12 -17.78 4.12
N ALA A 11 -9.22 -18.52 4.22
CA ALA A 11 -10.10 -18.49 5.40
C ALA A 11 -9.38 -18.96 6.67
N VAL A 12 -8.60 -20.05 6.58
CA VAL A 12 -7.82 -20.57 7.71
C VAL A 12 -6.75 -19.57 8.15
N TYR A 13 -6.04 -18.96 7.20
CA TYR A 13 -5.01 -17.96 7.50
C TYR A 13 -5.60 -16.69 8.12
N SER A 14 -6.69 -16.17 7.56
CA SER A 14 -7.46 -15.05 8.13
C SER A 14 -7.89 -15.33 9.57
N ARG A 15 -8.30 -16.57 9.88
CA ARG A 15 -8.61 -17.01 11.24
C ARG A 15 -7.36 -17.03 12.14
N ALA A 16 -6.19 -17.42 11.63
CA ALA A 16 -4.94 -17.44 12.39
C ALA A 16 -4.43 -16.02 12.73
N LEU A 17 -4.58 -15.06 11.80
CA LEU A 17 -4.25 -13.64 12.01
C LEU A 17 -5.03 -13.02 13.19
N ARG A 18 -6.10 -13.66 13.67
CA ARG A 18 -6.86 -13.22 14.86
C ARG A 18 -6.11 -13.41 16.18
N PHE A 19 -4.98 -14.10 16.20
CA PHE A 19 -4.25 -14.43 17.43
C PHE A 19 -2.79 -13.93 17.46
N LEU A 20 -2.32 -13.27 16.40
CA LEU A 20 -0.94 -12.77 16.29
C LEU A 20 -0.80 -11.32 16.78
N GLY A 21 0.42 -10.85 17.03
CA GLY A 21 0.66 -9.43 17.31
C GLY A 21 0.42 -8.57 16.05
N VAL A 22 0.44 -7.26 16.22
CA VAL A 22 0.41 -6.32 15.10
C VAL A 22 1.78 -5.66 15.04
N PRO A 23 2.61 -5.98 14.03
CA PRO A 23 3.90 -5.32 13.91
C PRO A 23 3.69 -3.82 13.64
N PRO A 24 4.55 -2.93 14.18
CA PRO A 24 4.42 -1.48 14.04
C PRO A 24 4.96 -1.01 12.67
N VAL A 25 4.41 -1.57 11.60
CA VAL A 25 4.76 -1.29 10.21
C VAL A 25 3.49 -0.95 9.43
N LEU A 26 3.64 -0.25 8.31
CA LEU A 26 2.52 -0.01 7.41
C LEU A 26 2.10 -1.32 6.75
N TRP A 27 0.81 -1.63 6.82
CA TRP A 27 0.15 -2.64 5.98
C TRP A 27 -1.36 -2.41 5.98
N SER A 28 -1.98 -2.64 4.82
CA SER A 28 -3.35 -2.26 4.50
C SER A 28 -4.39 -2.67 5.53
N GLN A 29 -4.40 -3.92 6.00
CA GLN A 29 -5.34 -4.39 7.02
C GLN A 29 -4.92 -4.01 8.45
N GLY A 30 -3.63 -3.80 8.67
CA GLY A 30 -3.06 -3.53 9.97
C GLY A 30 -3.40 -2.17 10.52
N ILE A 31 -3.48 -1.17 9.64
CA ILE A 31 -3.63 0.23 10.04
C ILE A 31 -4.87 0.48 10.89
N GLY A 32 -5.94 -0.28 10.67
CA GLY A 32 -7.16 -0.22 11.46
C GLY A 32 -6.97 -0.56 12.95
N HIS A 33 -5.85 -1.14 13.37
CA HIS A 33 -5.53 -1.33 14.80
C HIS A 33 -5.15 -0.04 15.53
N PHE A 34 -4.82 1.01 14.78
CA PHE A 34 -4.38 2.30 15.32
C PHE A 34 -5.44 3.40 15.12
N CYS A 35 -6.61 3.03 14.61
CA CYS A 35 -7.75 3.92 14.35
C CYS A 35 -8.79 3.80 15.47
N ASP A 36 -9.59 4.84 15.68
CA ASP A 36 -10.60 4.92 16.75
C ASP A 36 -11.79 3.99 16.45
N PHE A 37 -12.20 3.91 15.18
CA PHE A 37 -13.21 2.98 14.69
C PHE A 37 -12.62 2.13 13.56
N ALA A 38 -12.74 0.81 13.64
CA ALA A 38 -12.25 -0.09 12.59
C ALA A 38 -12.98 -1.45 12.56
N GLY A 39 -14.14 -1.52 13.22
CA GLY A 39 -14.86 -2.76 13.46
C GLY A 39 -14.08 -3.77 14.32
N PRO A 40 -14.62 -4.98 14.52
CA PRO A 40 -13.95 -6.02 15.27
C PRO A 40 -12.75 -6.60 14.51
N ARG A 41 -11.80 -7.20 15.23
CA ARG A 41 -10.58 -7.78 14.64
C ARG A 41 -10.83 -8.78 13.51
N TRP A 42 -11.90 -9.57 13.59
CA TRP A 42 -12.23 -10.53 12.54
C TRP A 42 -12.66 -9.86 11.23
N TYR A 43 -13.23 -8.65 11.30
CA TYR A 43 -13.59 -7.84 10.14
C TYR A 43 -12.32 -7.34 9.46
N ARG A 44 -11.39 -6.73 10.21
CA ARG A 44 -10.12 -6.24 9.67
C ARG A 44 -9.32 -7.31 8.92
N ASN A 45 -9.33 -8.54 9.44
CA ASN A 45 -8.57 -9.66 8.87
C ASN A 45 -9.37 -10.47 7.83
N ALA A 46 -10.60 -10.08 7.49
CA ALA A 46 -11.39 -10.79 6.49
C ALA A 46 -10.78 -10.64 5.08
N SER A 47 -11.35 -11.34 4.10
CA SER A 47 -10.90 -11.22 2.71
C SER A 47 -11.19 -9.82 2.18
N THR A 48 -10.30 -9.27 1.35
CA THR A 48 -10.46 -7.97 0.69
C THR A 48 -11.82 -7.81 -0.02
N ALA A 49 -12.33 -8.88 -0.63
CA ALA A 49 -13.63 -8.91 -1.32
C ALA A 49 -14.83 -9.25 -0.40
N SER A 50 -14.66 -9.29 0.91
CA SER A 50 -15.79 -9.50 1.84
C SER A 50 -16.61 -8.22 1.99
N THR A 51 -17.91 -8.38 2.23
CA THR A 51 -18.85 -7.30 2.60
C THR A 51 -19.59 -7.67 3.88
N GLN A 52 -20.11 -6.68 4.60
CA GLN A 52 -20.89 -6.88 5.82
C GLN A 52 -22.31 -6.33 5.72
N SER A 53 -23.19 -6.80 6.60
CA SER A 53 -24.59 -6.40 6.63
C SER A 53 -24.79 -5.01 7.22
N GLU A 54 -25.94 -4.41 6.95
CA GLU A 54 -26.34 -3.15 7.60
C GLU A 54 -26.35 -3.26 9.13
N ALA A 55 -26.79 -4.40 9.67
CA ALA A 55 -26.81 -4.65 11.11
C ALA A 55 -25.39 -4.61 11.71
N PHE A 56 -24.40 -5.16 11.01
CA PHE A 56 -22.99 -5.06 11.41
C PHE A 56 -22.54 -3.60 11.47
N PHE A 57 -22.85 -2.81 10.43
CA PHE A 57 -22.46 -1.41 10.37
C PHE A 57 -23.14 -0.56 11.46
N ARG A 58 -24.43 -0.79 11.70
CA ARG A 58 -25.15 -0.15 12.82
C ARG A 58 -24.50 -0.49 14.16
N GLN A 59 -24.15 -1.75 14.37
CA GLN A 59 -23.58 -2.20 15.64
C GLN A 59 -22.18 -1.63 15.90
N HIS A 60 -21.33 -1.56 14.88
CA HIS A 60 -19.90 -1.32 15.08
C HIS A 60 -19.40 0.07 14.68
N TYR A 61 -20.20 0.85 13.95
CA TYR A 61 -19.78 2.14 13.43
C TYR A 61 -20.77 3.29 13.68
N SER A 62 -21.97 3.06 14.23
CA SER A 62 -22.89 4.17 14.53
C SER A 62 -22.23 5.21 15.44
N GLY A 63 -22.36 6.49 15.09
CA GLY A 63 -21.71 7.58 15.83
C GLY A 63 -20.18 7.59 15.74
N ALA A 64 -19.61 6.98 14.69
CA ALA A 64 -18.18 6.99 14.45
C ALA A 64 -17.62 8.43 14.41
N HIS A 65 -16.45 8.61 15.01
CA HIS A 65 -15.75 9.89 15.14
C HIS A 65 -14.23 9.63 15.20
N GLY A 66 -13.42 10.68 15.08
CA GLY A 66 -11.96 10.52 15.06
C GLY A 66 -11.48 9.86 13.77
N ILE A 67 -10.50 8.96 13.84
CA ILE A 67 -10.01 8.21 12.68
C ILE A 67 -10.84 6.94 12.50
N VAL A 68 -11.57 6.88 11.40
CA VAL A 68 -12.47 5.77 11.06
C VAL A 68 -11.86 4.98 9.91
N TRP A 69 -11.38 3.78 10.21
CA TRP A 69 -10.91 2.83 9.22
C TRP A 69 -12.05 2.02 8.61
N LEU A 70 -12.03 1.86 7.29
CA LEU A 70 -12.97 1.00 6.58
C LEU A 70 -12.26 0.22 5.46
N ARG A 71 -12.69 -1.03 5.22
CA ARG A 71 -12.18 -1.79 4.08
C ARG A 71 -12.58 -1.14 2.76
N LEU A 72 -11.61 -0.90 1.89
CA LEU A 72 -11.82 -0.32 0.56
C LEU A 72 -12.47 -1.31 -0.42
N SER A 73 -12.02 -2.56 -0.44
CA SER A 73 -12.44 -3.63 -1.37
C SER A 73 -11.91 -3.50 -2.80
N THR A 74 -12.07 -4.58 -3.57
CA THR A 74 -11.84 -4.63 -5.03
C THR A 74 -13.16 -4.69 -5.80
N LEU A 75 -14.28 -4.93 -5.11
CA LEU A 75 -15.60 -5.16 -5.71
C LEU A 75 -16.13 -3.95 -6.48
N SER A 76 -15.81 -2.74 -6.04
CA SER A 76 -16.30 -1.51 -6.67
C SER A 76 -15.76 -1.32 -8.09
N ARG A 77 -14.59 -1.89 -8.41
CA ARG A 77 -14.01 -1.95 -9.77
C ARG A 77 -14.92 -2.67 -10.77
N ASP A 78 -15.71 -3.62 -10.27
CA ASP A 78 -16.69 -4.39 -11.04
C ASP A 78 -18.12 -3.85 -10.83
N ALA A 79 -18.27 -2.60 -10.38
CA ALA A 79 -19.55 -1.94 -10.05
C ALA A 79 -20.42 -2.71 -9.05
N GLN A 80 -19.81 -3.55 -8.21
CA GLN A 80 -20.49 -4.26 -7.14
C GLN A 80 -20.48 -3.45 -5.84
N THR A 81 -21.57 -3.59 -5.07
CA THR A 81 -21.70 -2.95 -3.76
C THR A 81 -20.60 -3.41 -2.81
N CYS A 82 -19.99 -2.45 -2.12
CA CYS A 82 -18.92 -2.66 -1.16
C CYS A 82 -19.29 -2.17 0.25
N ASP A 83 -18.36 -2.35 1.19
CA ASP A 83 -18.52 -1.92 2.58
C ASP A 83 -18.69 -0.39 2.69
N LEU A 84 -18.03 0.39 1.82
CA LEU A 84 -18.15 1.85 1.79
C LEU A 84 -19.56 2.33 1.42
N ASP A 85 -20.23 1.68 0.46
CA ASP A 85 -21.60 2.02 0.09
C ASP A 85 -22.57 1.78 1.27
N THR A 86 -22.36 0.70 2.01
CA THR A 86 -23.18 0.39 3.18
C THR A 86 -22.87 1.33 4.33
N PHE A 87 -21.60 1.69 4.55
CA PHE A 87 -21.20 2.69 5.53
C PHE A 87 -21.85 4.05 5.23
N VAL A 88 -21.80 4.53 3.99
CA VAL A 88 -22.43 5.80 3.60
C VAL A 88 -23.94 5.76 3.81
N ARG A 89 -24.63 4.69 3.41
CA ARG A 89 -26.08 4.59 3.59
C ARG A 89 -26.52 4.50 5.05
N ILE A 90 -25.76 3.78 5.88
CA ILE A 90 -26.24 3.32 7.20
C ILE A 90 -25.58 4.08 8.36
N VAL A 91 -24.31 4.40 8.23
CA VAL A 91 -23.51 4.98 9.31
C VAL A 91 -23.40 6.49 9.17
N LEU A 92 -23.11 6.99 7.96
CA LEU A 92 -22.86 8.42 7.73
C LEU A 92 -23.99 9.33 8.29
N PRO A 93 -25.29 8.98 8.21
CA PRO A 93 -26.36 9.77 8.81
C PRO A 93 -26.36 9.80 10.35
N THR A 94 -25.64 8.89 10.99
CA THR A 94 -25.54 8.79 12.46
C THR A 94 -24.35 9.56 13.05
N ILE A 95 -23.45 10.06 12.20
CA ILE A 95 -22.24 10.75 12.63
C ILE A 95 -22.57 12.21 12.95
N THR A 96 -22.31 12.63 14.19
CA THR A 96 -22.57 13.99 14.68
C THR A 96 -21.31 14.68 15.24
N ALA A 97 -20.13 14.13 14.96
CA ALA A 97 -18.84 14.65 15.41
C ALA A 97 -17.78 14.49 14.30
N PRO A 98 -16.74 15.34 14.25
CA PRO A 98 -15.71 15.29 13.22
C PRO A 98 -15.03 13.92 13.10
N PHE A 99 -14.78 13.51 11.86
CA PHE A 99 -14.09 12.28 11.56
C PHE A 99 -13.23 12.38 10.30
N THR A 100 -12.18 11.57 10.26
CA THR A 100 -11.37 11.30 9.09
C THR A 100 -11.60 9.86 8.67
N LEU A 101 -12.00 9.65 7.42
CA LEU A 101 -12.14 8.31 6.87
C LEU A 101 -10.79 7.81 6.36
N LEU A 102 -10.43 6.56 6.66
CA LEU A 102 -9.23 5.89 6.15
C LEU A 102 -9.64 4.58 5.46
N THR A 103 -9.55 4.54 4.13
CA THR A 103 -9.91 3.36 3.33
C THR A 103 -8.70 2.66 2.73
N THR A 104 -8.41 1.47 3.22
CA THR A 104 -7.35 0.57 2.72
C THR A 104 -7.86 -0.86 2.60
N ASP A 105 -7.03 -1.78 2.12
CA ASP A 105 -7.38 -3.18 1.82
C ASP A 105 -8.36 -3.26 0.64
N GLY A 106 -7.83 -3.02 -0.55
CA GLY A 106 -8.58 -3.02 -1.81
C GLY A 106 -7.73 -2.58 -2.99
N ASP A 107 -8.05 -3.03 -4.19
CA ASP A 107 -7.37 -2.58 -5.42
C ASP A 107 -8.13 -1.45 -6.12
N ALA A 108 -9.28 -1.01 -5.59
CA ALA A 108 -10.08 0.06 -6.17
C ALA A 108 -9.36 1.42 -6.06
N SER A 109 -9.44 2.21 -7.12
CA SER A 109 -8.96 3.60 -7.20
C SER A 109 -9.99 4.54 -6.56
N VAL A 110 -9.53 5.55 -5.84
CA VAL A 110 -10.39 6.43 -5.04
C VAL A 110 -10.21 7.89 -5.46
N PRO A 111 -11.27 8.53 -5.98
CA PRO A 111 -12.67 8.10 -6.00
C PRO A 111 -13.11 7.35 -7.27
N SER A 112 -12.27 7.19 -8.30
CA SER A 112 -12.75 6.87 -9.66
C SER A 112 -13.44 5.51 -9.81
N ASP A 113 -13.07 4.50 -9.01
CA ASP A 113 -13.71 3.17 -9.06
C ASP A 113 -14.90 3.05 -8.08
N LEU A 114 -15.32 4.13 -7.43
CA LEU A 114 -16.42 4.12 -6.45
C LEU A 114 -17.72 4.66 -7.05
N ALA A 115 -18.85 4.24 -6.48
CA ALA A 115 -20.15 4.76 -6.89
C ALA A 115 -20.21 6.28 -6.64
N LYS A 116 -20.61 7.04 -7.67
CA LYS A 116 -20.65 8.51 -7.62
C LYS A 116 -21.46 9.03 -6.44
N ASP A 117 -22.64 8.45 -6.19
CA ASP A 117 -23.53 8.82 -5.08
C ASP A 117 -22.85 8.61 -3.71
N THR A 118 -22.15 7.49 -3.53
CA THR A 118 -21.36 7.20 -2.33
C THR A 118 -20.30 8.27 -2.09
N VAL A 119 -19.57 8.67 -3.14
CA VAL A 119 -18.54 9.71 -3.07
C VAL A 119 -19.16 11.08 -2.77
N ASP A 120 -20.22 11.45 -3.49
CA ASP A 120 -20.89 12.75 -3.34
C ASP A 120 -21.45 12.92 -1.92
N GLN A 121 -22.14 11.92 -1.38
CA GLN A 121 -22.70 11.97 -0.02
C GLN A 121 -21.61 12.06 1.04
N LEU A 122 -20.54 11.27 0.88
CA LEU A 122 -19.41 11.30 1.83
C LEU A 122 -18.75 12.68 1.83
N LEU A 123 -18.44 13.23 0.66
CA LEU A 123 -17.84 14.56 0.56
C LEU A 123 -18.81 15.67 0.98
N ALA A 124 -20.12 15.53 0.78
CA ALA A 124 -21.09 16.51 1.25
C ALA A 124 -21.25 16.53 2.78
N ASN A 125 -20.77 15.51 3.49
CA ASN A 125 -20.93 15.42 4.94
C ASN A 125 -20.10 16.52 5.65
N PRO A 126 -20.72 17.34 6.53
CA PRO A 126 -20.04 18.45 7.19
C PRO A 126 -19.07 18.01 8.28
N PHE A 127 -19.18 16.77 8.78
CA PHE A 127 -18.29 16.20 9.79
C PHE A 127 -17.09 15.46 9.18
N LEU A 128 -17.08 15.22 7.86
CA LEU A 128 -15.90 14.66 7.20
C LEU A 128 -14.82 15.73 7.08
N VAL A 129 -13.78 15.58 7.90
CA VAL A 129 -12.57 16.42 7.88
C VAL A 129 -11.71 16.08 6.67
N SER A 130 -11.33 14.80 6.54
CA SER A 130 -10.54 14.27 5.44
C SER A 130 -10.86 12.81 5.13
N TRP A 131 -10.44 12.35 3.97
CA TRP A 131 -10.56 10.99 3.50
C TRP A 131 -9.21 10.53 2.90
N TYR A 132 -8.54 9.62 3.62
CA TYR A 132 -7.27 9.04 3.23
C TYR A 132 -7.47 7.66 2.58
N SER A 133 -6.84 7.40 1.43
CA SER A 133 -6.95 6.09 0.78
C SER A 133 -5.70 5.66 0.00
N GLN A 134 -5.50 4.34 -0.08
CA GLN A 134 -4.30 3.75 -0.69
C GLN A 134 -4.12 4.00 -2.18
N ASN A 135 -5.19 3.95 -2.96
CA ASN A 135 -5.12 4.13 -4.41
C ASN A 135 -5.79 5.46 -4.77
N CYS A 136 -5.42 6.53 -4.09
CA CYS A 136 -5.99 7.85 -4.31
C CYS A 136 -5.61 8.37 -5.69
N ASP A 137 -6.61 8.61 -6.55
CA ASP A 137 -6.48 9.24 -7.87
C ASP A 137 -7.33 10.52 -8.00
N GLY A 138 -7.99 10.92 -6.92
CA GLY A 138 -8.79 12.15 -6.85
C GLY A 138 -7.96 13.41 -6.64
N THR A 139 -8.54 14.53 -7.04
CA THR A 139 -7.97 15.88 -6.88
C THR A 139 -8.70 16.73 -5.83
N HIS A 140 -9.77 16.21 -5.24
CA HIS A 140 -10.53 16.92 -4.22
C HIS A 140 -9.68 17.11 -2.95
N PRO A 141 -9.63 18.30 -2.33
CA PRO A 141 -8.68 18.63 -1.26
C PRO A 141 -8.82 17.78 0.01
N ARG A 142 -10.02 17.23 0.25
CA ARG A 142 -10.25 16.29 1.35
C ARG A 142 -9.89 14.85 1.02
N VAL A 143 -9.64 14.49 -0.24
CA VAL A 143 -9.25 13.13 -0.63
C VAL A 143 -7.73 13.10 -0.77
N LYS A 144 -7.07 12.31 0.07
CA LYS A 144 -5.61 12.31 0.23
C LYS A 144 -5.06 10.89 0.11
N PRO A 145 -3.83 10.72 -0.41
CA PRO A 145 -3.23 9.39 -0.50
C PRO A 145 -2.82 8.87 0.88
N PHE A 146 -2.84 7.55 1.05
CA PHE A 146 -2.33 6.83 2.23
C PHE A 146 -1.47 5.64 1.77
N PRO A 147 -0.41 5.22 2.47
CA PRO A 147 0.40 4.08 2.02
C PRO A 147 -0.32 2.73 2.16
N ILE A 148 -0.29 1.86 1.13
CA ILE A 148 -0.76 0.46 1.24
C ILE A 148 0.13 -0.38 2.17
N GLY A 149 1.43 -0.07 2.24
CA GLY A 149 2.40 -0.76 3.09
C GLY A 149 2.71 -2.19 2.64
N LEU A 150 3.11 -3.04 3.58
CA LEU A 150 3.51 -4.43 3.35
C LEU A 150 2.32 -5.37 3.11
N ASP A 151 2.52 -6.41 2.30
CA ASP A 151 1.57 -7.53 2.18
C ASP A 151 1.84 -8.57 3.28
N LEU A 152 1.26 -8.36 4.46
CA LEU A 152 1.31 -9.34 5.56
C LEU A 152 0.01 -10.14 5.74
N HIS A 153 -1.01 -9.88 4.90
CA HIS A 153 -2.32 -10.53 4.97
C HIS A 153 -2.48 -11.66 3.94
N THR A 154 -1.64 -11.69 2.88
CA THR A 154 -1.64 -12.81 1.94
C THR A 154 -1.11 -14.10 2.59
N PRO A 155 -1.87 -15.22 2.54
CA PRO A 155 -1.44 -16.48 3.13
C PRO A 155 -0.17 -17.04 2.50
N ARG A 156 0.94 -16.98 3.23
CA ARG A 156 2.23 -17.56 2.87
C ARG A 156 2.49 -18.79 3.74
N SER A 157 3.06 -19.85 3.15
CA SER A 157 3.29 -21.10 3.90
C SER A 157 4.30 -20.85 5.02
N PHE A 158 3.93 -21.18 6.26
CA PHE A 158 4.77 -21.05 7.46
C PHE A 158 5.27 -19.62 7.76
N ALA A 159 4.49 -18.59 7.41
CA ALA A 159 4.85 -17.19 7.68
C ALA A 159 3.76 -16.45 8.47
N THR A 160 4.16 -15.79 9.55
CA THR A 160 3.36 -14.81 10.29
C THR A 160 3.74 -13.39 9.86
N PRO A 161 2.88 -12.37 10.08
CA PRO A 161 3.24 -10.97 9.86
C PRO A 161 4.58 -10.58 10.50
N GLU A 162 4.80 -10.92 11.76
CA GLU A 162 6.05 -10.63 12.49
C GLU A 162 7.23 -11.39 11.90
N GLY A 163 7.01 -12.65 11.48
CA GLY A 163 8.04 -13.45 10.83
C GLY A 163 8.48 -12.86 9.49
N LEU A 164 7.55 -12.29 8.72
CA LEU A 164 7.84 -11.59 7.47
C LEU A 164 8.62 -10.29 7.72
N VAL A 165 8.20 -9.49 8.71
CA VAL A 165 8.92 -8.26 9.09
C VAL A 165 10.34 -8.59 9.56
N LYS A 166 10.50 -9.60 10.42
CA LYS A 166 11.82 -10.07 10.88
C LYS A 166 12.70 -10.54 9.73
N GLN A 167 12.13 -11.15 8.69
CA GLN A 167 12.88 -11.53 7.49
C GLN A 167 13.39 -10.30 6.73
N LEU A 168 12.57 -9.26 6.58
CA LEU A 168 13.01 -7.98 5.97
C LEU A 168 14.15 -7.36 6.79
N GLU A 169 14.05 -7.34 8.12
CA GLU A 169 15.11 -6.84 9.01
C GLU A 169 16.41 -7.62 8.84
N ILE A 170 16.34 -8.95 8.84
CA ILE A 170 17.53 -9.82 8.68
C ILE A 170 18.20 -9.58 7.32
N ILE A 171 17.41 -9.42 6.26
CA ILE A 171 17.95 -9.14 4.93
C ILE A 171 18.59 -7.74 4.93
N ARG A 172 17.90 -6.72 5.45
CA ARG A 172 18.39 -5.35 5.52
C ARG A 172 19.67 -5.23 6.33
N ALA A 173 19.77 -5.92 7.47
CA ALA A 173 20.92 -5.86 8.36
C ALA A 173 22.21 -6.50 7.78
N ARG A 174 22.09 -7.30 6.72
CA ARG A 174 23.24 -7.95 6.06
C ARG A 174 23.78 -7.16 4.88
N GLN A 175 23.20 -5.99 4.61
CA GLN A 175 23.55 -5.20 3.44
C GLN A 175 24.62 -4.16 3.77
N ASP A 176 25.54 -3.98 2.83
CA ASP A 176 26.36 -2.79 2.74
C ASP A 176 25.52 -1.56 2.34
N HIS A 177 26.09 -0.38 2.57
CA HIS A 177 25.53 0.89 2.09
C HIS A 177 25.33 0.86 0.57
N VAL A 178 24.30 1.57 0.10
CA VAL A 178 23.75 1.44 -1.26
C VAL A 178 24.76 1.80 -2.36
N ASP A 179 25.69 2.72 -2.08
CA ASP A 179 26.72 3.22 -3.01
C ASP A 179 27.89 2.25 -3.24
N ARG A 180 28.01 1.18 -2.44
CA ARG A 180 29.01 0.11 -2.64
C ARG A 180 28.56 -0.92 -3.68
N ARG A 181 27.32 -0.84 -4.14
CA ARG A 181 26.73 -1.80 -5.10
C ARG A 181 26.95 -1.29 -6.52
N PRO A 182 27.08 -2.19 -7.52
CA PRO A 182 27.12 -1.79 -8.91
C PRO A 182 25.91 -0.91 -9.28
N PRO A 183 26.09 0.22 -9.99
CA PRO A 183 25.02 1.16 -10.30
C PRO A 183 24.11 0.61 -11.41
N ARG A 184 23.27 -0.36 -11.05
CA ARG A 184 22.35 -1.08 -11.94
C ARG A 184 20.94 -1.05 -11.36
N LEU A 185 19.95 -1.18 -12.24
CA LEU A 185 18.55 -1.31 -11.86
C LEU A 185 18.10 -2.77 -11.94
N PHE A 186 17.14 -3.14 -11.10
CA PHE A 186 16.47 -4.43 -11.18
C PHE A 186 14.97 -4.30 -11.41
N SER A 187 14.41 -5.24 -12.17
CA SER A 187 12.97 -5.36 -12.40
C SER A 187 12.52 -6.83 -12.37
N ASP A 188 11.41 -7.10 -11.67
CA ASP A 188 10.75 -8.41 -11.67
C ASP A 188 9.53 -8.49 -12.62
N PHE A 189 9.28 -7.47 -13.46
CA PHE A 189 8.05 -7.39 -14.25
C PHE A 189 7.98 -8.33 -15.45
N SER A 190 9.11 -8.82 -15.94
CA SER A 190 9.23 -9.77 -17.06
C SER A 190 8.44 -11.07 -16.86
N ILE A 191 8.12 -11.42 -15.60
CA ILE A 191 7.30 -12.62 -15.28
C ILE A 191 5.79 -12.36 -15.35
N SER A 192 5.36 -11.11 -15.58
CA SER A 192 3.94 -10.72 -15.57
C SER A 192 3.66 -9.54 -16.50
N ASN A 193 3.35 -9.81 -17.76
CA ASN A 193 3.02 -8.82 -18.78
C ASN A 193 1.51 -8.48 -18.88
N GLY A 194 0.72 -8.85 -17.87
CA GLY A 194 -0.74 -8.74 -17.89
C GLY A 194 -1.26 -7.30 -17.87
N SER A 195 -0.58 -6.38 -17.17
CA SER A 195 -0.97 -4.97 -17.07
C SER A 195 -0.33 -4.12 -18.19
N ARG A 196 -1.05 -3.10 -18.67
CA ARG A 196 -0.56 -2.15 -19.68
C ARG A 196 0.73 -1.46 -19.24
N GLN A 197 0.78 -1.01 -17.99
CA GLN A 197 1.90 -0.29 -17.39
C GLN A 197 3.18 -1.14 -17.39
N ARG A 198 3.09 -2.43 -17.01
CA ARG A 198 4.24 -3.35 -17.09
C ARG A 198 4.70 -3.58 -18.52
N ARG A 199 3.80 -3.65 -19.50
CA ARG A 199 4.20 -3.77 -20.92
C ARG A 199 4.95 -2.53 -21.39
N GLU A 200 4.43 -1.36 -21.06
CA GLU A 200 5.07 -0.07 -21.37
C GLU A 200 6.50 0.00 -20.79
N LEU A 201 6.69 -0.35 -19.52
CA LEU A 201 8.02 -0.43 -18.90
C LEU A 201 8.93 -1.43 -19.64
N LEU A 202 8.45 -2.65 -19.89
CA LEU A 202 9.24 -3.69 -20.54
C LEU A 202 9.64 -3.30 -21.97
N ASP A 203 8.76 -2.61 -22.70
CA ASP A 203 9.03 -2.14 -24.04
C ASP A 203 10.02 -0.97 -24.04
N ALA A 204 9.83 0.02 -23.17
CA ALA A 204 10.74 1.17 -23.04
C ALA A 204 12.17 0.74 -22.62
N LEU A 205 12.28 -0.27 -21.76
CA LEU A 205 13.56 -0.72 -21.20
C LEU A 205 14.17 -1.92 -21.92
N ARG A 206 13.58 -2.34 -23.05
CA ARG A 206 14.09 -3.45 -23.84
C ARG A 206 15.54 -3.17 -24.27
N GLY A 207 16.42 -4.14 -23.98
CA GLY A 207 17.83 -4.08 -24.36
C GLY A 207 18.68 -3.08 -23.57
N CYS A 208 18.18 -2.50 -22.46
CA CYS A 208 18.99 -1.62 -21.61
C CYS A 208 20.09 -2.41 -20.88
N PRO A 209 21.38 -2.07 -21.07
CA PRO A 209 22.49 -2.88 -20.55
C PRO A 209 22.68 -2.79 -19.03
N HIS A 210 22.12 -1.77 -18.39
CA HIS A 210 22.19 -1.50 -16.95
C HIS A 210 20.89 -1.80 -16.20
N VAL A 211 19.95 -2.52 -16.84
CA VAL A 211 18.71 -3.00 -16.22
C VAL A 211 18.66 -4.53 -16.27
N ASP A 212 18.59 -5.16 -15.11
CA ASP A 212 18.48 -6.60 -14.98
C ASP A 212 17.02 -7.01 -14.76
N PHE A 213 16.56 -7.98 -15.57
CA PHE A 213 15.19 -8.50 -15.52
C PHE A 213 15.15 -9.91 -14.93
N LEU A 214 14.21 -10.15 -14.02
CA LEU A 214 14.01 -11.47 -13.45
C LEU A 214 13.51 -12.46 -14.50
N ALA A 215 14.30 -13.51 -14.79
CA ALA A 215 13.94 -14.48 -15.81
C ALA A 215 12.82 -15.45 -15.38
N LYS A 216 12.74 -15.80 -14.08
CA LYS A 216 11.82 -16.82 -13.56
C LYS A 216 11.28 -16.41 -12.20
N ARG A 217 10.03 -16.81 -11.92
CA ARG A 217 9.41 -16.57 -10.61
C ARG A 217 10.18 -17.29 -9.51
N VAL A 218 10.48 -16.56 -8.44
CA VAL A 218 11.16 -17.08 -7.24
C VAL A 218 10.28 -16.98 -6.00
N SER A 219 10.75 -17.53 -4.88
CA SER A 219 10.08 -17.39 -3.59
C SER A 219 10.11 -15.95 -3.07
N GLN A 220 9.22 -15.60 -2.13
CA GLN A 220 9.21 -14.27 -1.51
C GLN A 220 10.58 -13.90 -0.88
N ARG A 221 11.17 -14.84 -0.14
CA ARG A 221 12.48 -14.62 0.49
C ARG A 221 13.56 -14.40 -0.57
N SER A 222 13.54 -15.19 -1.65
CA SER A 222 14.49 -15.08 -2.74
C SER A 222 14.36 -13.75 -3.48
N ILE A 223 13.14 -13.25 -3.70
CA ILE A 223 12.98 -11.95 -4.37
C ILE A 223 13.45 -10.79 -3.49
N TRP A 224 13.19 -10.84 -2.18
CA TRP A 224 13.74 -9.85 -1.24
C TRP A 224 15.27 -9.87 -1.19
N GLN A 225 15.88 -11.06 -1.24
CA GLN A 225 17.33 -11.21 -1.34
C GLN A 225 17.89 -10.69 -2.67
N LEU A 226 17.13 -10.77 -3.77
CA LEU A 226 17.52 -10.19 -5.05
C LEU A 226 17.42 -8.67 -5.00
N TYR A 227 16.29 -8.10 -4.58
CA TYR A 227 16.12 -6.65 -4.43
C TYR A 227 17.26 -6.03 -3.61
N SER A 228 17.59 -6.69 -2.50
CA SER A 228 18.69 -6.38 -1.59
C SER A 228 20.09 -6.28 -2.23
N GLN A 229 20.30 -6.81 -3.44
CA GLN A 229 21.59 -6.77 -4.14
C GLN A 229 21.73 -5.55 -5.04
N TYR A 230 20.63 -4.86 -5.34
CA TYR A 230 20.61 -3.72 -6.24
C TYR A 230 20.48 -2.41 -5.45
N PRO A 231 21.11 -1.33 -5.93
CA PRO A 231 20.87 -0.01 -5.37
C PRO A 231 19.51 0.54 -5.79
N LEU A 232 19.15 0.35 -7.06
CA LEU A 232 17.93 0.88 -7.68
C LEU A 232 17.01 -0.27 -8.07
N VAL A 233 15.73 -0.16 -7.76
CA VAL A 233 14.73 -1.18 -8.15
C VAL A 233 13.48 -0.51 -8.71
N LEU A 234 13.06 -0.99 -9.88
CA LEU A 234 11.89 -0.48 -10.58
C LEU A 234 10.60 -0.96 -9.89
N SER A 235 9.70 -0.02 -9.60
CA SER A 235 8.35 -0.32 -9.12
C SER A 235 7.34 0.48 -9.94
N THR A 236 6.35 -0.21 -10.49
CA THR A 236 5.20 0.40 -11.18
C THR A 236 3.93 -0.16 -10.57
N GLU A 237 2.81 0.50 -10.85
CA GLU A 237 1.45 0.13 -10.46
C GLU A 237 1.19 -1.40 -10.45
N GLY A 238 0.40 -1.81 -9.44
CA GLY A 238 -0.01 -3.18 -9.21
C GLY A 238 -1.31 -3.51 -9.95
N ASN A 239 -2.24 -4.12 -9.21
CA ASN A 239 -3.64 -4.17 -9.65
C ASN A 239 -4.34 -2.82 -9.41
N GLY A 240 -4.03 -2.18 -8.27
CA GLY A 240 -4.35 -0.79 -7.99
C GLY A 240 -3.15 0.14 -8.26
N LEU A 241 -3.35 1.42 -7.99
CA LEU A 241 -2.35 2.48 -8.18
C LEU A 241 -1.13 2.29 -7.26
N ASP A 242 -1.35 1.94 -5.98
CA ASP A 242 -0.24 1.64 -5.06
C ASP A 242 0.19 0.16 -5.18
N CYS A 243 1.43 -0.13 -4.79
CA CYS A 243 2.03 -1.46 -4.88
C CYS A 243 2.79 -1.82 -3.60
N HIS A 244 2.45 -2.97 -3.01
CA HIS A 244 3.21 -3.54 -1.89
C HIS A 244 4.71 -3.66 -2.16
N ARG A 245 5.11 -3.88 -3.42
CA ARG A 245 6.53 -3.93 -3.81
C ARG A 245 7.25 -2.64 -3.44
N THR A 246 6.68 -1.48 -3.74
CA THR A 246 7.27 -0.17 -3.44
C THR A 246 7.67 -0.08 -1.96
N TRP A 247 6.78 -0.48 -1.06
CA TRP A 247 7.01 -0.47 0.38
C TRP A 247 8.02 -1.53 0.83
N GLU A 248 7.95 -2.75 0.29
CA GLU A 248 8.95 -3.80 0.55
C GLU A 248 10.37 -3.34 0.18
N LEU A 249 10.52 -2.63 -0.95
CA LEU A 249 11.80 -2.09 -1.42
C LEU A 249 12.37 -1.02 -0.49
N PHE A 250 11.52 -0.12 0.01
CA PHE A 250 11.96 0.85 1.03
C PHE A 250 12.46 0.14 2.29
N TYR A 251 11.72 -0.82 2.84
CA TYR A 251 12.16 -1.58 4.02
C TYR A 251 13.49 -2.35 3.80
N LEU A 252 13.75 -2.76 2.56
CA LEU A 252 15.01 -3.39 2.15
C LEU A 252 16.15 -2.38 1.86
N GLY A 253 15.88 -1.08 1.93
CA GLY A 253 16.85 -0.01 1.72
C GLY A 253 17.28 0.16 0.27
N CYS A 254 16.40 -0.18 -0.67
CA CYS A 254 16.57 0.14 -2.08
C CYS A 254 16.15 1.59 -2.36
N ILE A 255 16.72 2.20 -3.39
CA ILE A 255 16.17 3.39 -4.02
C ILE A 255 15.11 2.92 -5.02
N VAL A 256 13.86 3.32 -4.82
CA VAL A 256 12.75 2.91 -5.68
C VAL A 256 12.70 3.83 -6.90
N VAL A 257 12.64 3.27 -8.10
CA VAL A 257 12.41 4.04 -9.33
C VAL A 257 10.99 3.77 -9.80
N THR A 258 10.15 4.80 -9.78
CA THR A 258 8.72 4.74 -10.13
C THR A 258 8.34 5.80 -11.14
N LYS A 259 7.23 5.61 -11.86
CA LYS A 259 6.64 6.64 -12.72
C LYS A 259 5.80 7.61 -11.88
N THR A 260 5.74 8.88 -12.27
CA THR A 260 4.89 9.90 -11.64
C THR A 260 3.42 9.46 -11.59
N SER A 261 2.76 9.79 -10.49
CA SER A 261 1.35 9.47 -10.24
C SER A 261 0.75 10.40 -9.18
N PRO A 262 -0.58 10.38 -8.97
CA PRO A 262 -1.20 11.04 -7.83
C PRO A 262 -0.67 10.60 -6.45
N LEU A 263 0.10 9.50 -6.37
CA LEU A 263 0.71 9.01 -5.14
C LEU A 263 2.09 9.61 -4.83
N ASP A 264 2.66 10.44 -5.71
CA ASP A 264 3.97 11.07 -5.51
C ASP A 264 4.15 11.75 -4.13
N PRO A 265 3.12 12.41 -3.53
CA PRO A 265 3.22 12.96 -2.18
C PRO A 265 3.57 11.93 -1.09
N LEU A 266 3.23 10.65 -1.27
CA LEU A 266 3.55 9.59 -0.31
C LEU A 266 5.06 9.33 -0.19
N TYR A 267 5.82 9.67 -1.23
CA TYR A 267 7.23 9.33 -1.30
C TYR A 267 8.16 10.45 -0.80
N GLN A 268 7.58 11.55 -0.31
CA GLN A 268 8.35 12.68 0.22
C GLN A 268 9.27 12.27 1.38
N GLY A 269 10.58 12.44 1.18
CA GLY A 269 11.61 12.08 2.15
C GLY A 269 11.93 10.59 2.22
N LEU A 270 11.44 9.78 1.28
CA LEU A 270 11.84 8.38 1.08
C LEU A 270 12.86 8.27 -0.07
N PRO A 271 13.68 7.20 -0.14
CA PRO A 271 14.65 7.01 -1.21
C PRO A 271 13.95 6.60 -2.51
N VAL A 272 13.41 7.58 -3.23
CA VAL A 272 12.67 7.40 -4.49
C VAL A 272 13.25 8.27 -5.60
N ILE A 273 13.14 7.77 -6.82
CA ILE A 273 13.30 8.53 -8.06
C ILE A 273 11.99 8.40 -8.81
N ILE A 274 11.36 9.54 -9.09
CA ILE A 274 10.13 9.63 -9.86
C ILE A 274 10.52 10.06 -11.26
N VAL A 275 10.19 9.25 -12.26
CA VAL A 275 10.38 9.55 -13.68
C VAL A 275 9.05 9.91 -14.32
N ASP A 276 9.08 10.82 -15.27
CA ASP A 276 7.90 11.13 -16.10
C ASP A 276 7.73 10.05 -17.17
N ASP A 277 8.84 9.52 -17.67
CA ASP A 277 8.86 8.50 -18.71
C ASP A 277 9.96 7.44 -18.47
N TRP A 278 9.64 6.17 -18.71
CA TRP A 278 10.60 5.07 -18.53
C TRP A 278 11.84 5.19 -19.43
N HIS A 279 11.79 5.93 -20.54
CA HIS A 279 12.94 6.17 -21.40
C HIS A 279 14.07 6.94 -20.70
N GLU A 280 13.78 7.69 -19.63
CA GLU A 280 14.81 8.35 -18.80
C GLU A 280 15.79 7.34 -18.18
N VAL A 281 15.30 6.14 -17.85
CA VAL A 281 16.13 5.05 -17.32
C VAL A 281 17.14 4.57 -18.35
N ARG A 282 16.95 4.82 -19.65
CA ARG A 282 17.88 4.37 -20.70
C ARG A 282 19.20 5.13 -20.70
N ASP A 283 19.26 6.30 -20.06
CA ASP A 283 20.52 7.03 -19.89
C ASP A 283 21.51 6.18 -19.05
N PRO A 284 22.69 5.82 -19.59
CA PRO A 284 23.66 4.99 -18.88
C PRO A 284 24.25 5.66 -17.62
N ASP A 285 24.17 6.98 -17.50
CA ASP A 285 24.65 7.72 -16.33
C ASP A 285 23.57 7.93 -15.27
N ALA A 286 22.29 7.75 -15.61
CA ALA A 286 21.17 7.90 -14.68
C ALA A 286 21.34 7.09 -13.38
N PRO A 287 21.76 5.80 -13.39
CA PRO A 287 21.91 5.03 -12.17
C PRO A 287 22.86 5.68 -11.17
N ARG A 288 24.02 6.19 -11.63
CA ARG A 288 25.00 6.84 -10.74
C ARG A 288 24.46 8.15 -10.19
N ARG A 289 23.85 8.98 -11.03
CA ARG A 289 23.26 10.26 -10.61
C ARG A 289 22.16 10.06 -9.58
N TRP A 290 21.27 9.11 -9.80
CA TRP A 290 20.16 8.80 -8.92
C TRP A 290 20.59 8.18 -7.59
N ILE A 291 21.63 7.34 -7.58
CA ILE A 291 22.23 6.85 -6.34
C ILE A 291 22.78 8.02 -5.52
N GLU A 292 23.53 8.94 -6.13
CA GLU A 292 24.07 10.09 -5.41
C GLU A 292 22.95 10.96 -4.83
N GLN A 293 21.89 11.19 -5.60
CA GLN A 293 20.72 11.97 -5.19
C GLN A 293 20.02 11.39 -3.96
N ALA A 294 19.84 10.07 -3.88
CA ALA A 294 18.94 9.45 -2.90
C ALA A 294 19.64 8.58 -1.82
N LYS A 295 20.95 8.31 -1.93
CA LYS A 295 21.65 7.38 -1.01
C LYS A 295 21.50 7.75 0.47
N HIS A 296 21.53 9.04 0.79
CA HIS A 296 21.41 9.56 2.15
C HIS A 296 20.05 9.26 2.80
N LEU A 297 19.01 8.98 2.00
CA LEU A 297 17.67 8.61 2.46
C LEU A 297 17.51 7.09 2.66
N THR A 298 18.51 6.27 2.30
CA THR A 298 18.40 4.81 2.39
C THR A 298 18.69 4.26 3.77
N GLU A 299 19.18 5.08 4.70
CA GLU A 299 19.54 4.66 6.05
C GLU A 299 18.38 3.96 6.76
N ARG A 300 18.71 2.84 7.44
CA ARG A 300 17.68 1.97 8.02
C ARG A 300 16.79 2.74 8.99
N ASP A 301 17.36 3.47 9.93
CA ASP A 301 16.60 4.15 10.98
C ASP A 301 15.74 5.28 10.39
N HIS A 302 16.25 5.98 9.37
CA HIS A 302 15.49 6.99 8.63
C HIS A 302 14.26 6.37 7.96
N VAL A 303 14.46 5.32 7.15
CA VAL A 303 13.35 4.67 6.43
C VAL A 303 12.36 4.03 7.40
N TRP A 304 12.83 3.24 8.36
CA TRP A 304 11.96 2.53 9.29
C TRP A 304 11.19 3.50 10.22
N GLY A 305 11.80 4.61 10.63
CA GLY A 305 11.12 5.69 11.35
C GLY A 305 10.06 6.37 10.48
N ARG A 306 10.38 6.69 9.22
CA ARG A 306 9.42 7.27 8.27
C ARG A 306 8.25 6.33 7.97
N LEU A 307 8.48 5.03 7.91
CA LEU A 307 7.45 4.02 7.62
C LEU A 307 6.77 3.47 8.89
N HIS A 308 6.91 4.13 10.03
CA HIS A 308 6.15 3.81 11.22
C HIS A 308 4.70 4.31 11.10
N PRO A 309 3.67 3.53 11.50
CA PRO A 309 2.26 3.94 11.37
C PRO A 309 1.95 5.31 11.98
N GLN A 310 2.56 5.65 13.12
CA GLN A 310 2.31 6.94 13.79
C GLN A 310 2.82 8.14 12.97
N THR A 311 3.83 7.96 12.12
CA THR A 311 4.33 9.03 11.23
C THR A 311 3.24 9.51 10.27
N TYR A 312 2.27 8.65 9.94
CA TYR A 312 1.14 8.98 9.07
C TYR A 312 -0.13 9.32 9.86
N LEU A 313 -0.36 8.67 11.00
CA LEU A 313 -1.58 8.88 11.78
C LEU A 313 -1.52 10.14 12.63
N GLU A 314 -0.34 10.55 13.11
CA GLU A 314 -0.24 11.73 13.96
C GLU A 314 -0.63 13.03 13.24
N PRO A 315 -0.17 13.31 12.01
CA PRO A 315 -0.67 14.44 11.23
C PRO A 315 -2.19 14.40 11.02
N ILE A 316 -2.78 13.21 10.83
CA ILE A 316 -4.23 13.04 10.69
C ILE A 316 -4.96 13.39 11.99
N ARG A 317 -4.42 12.99 13.15
CA ARG A 317 -4.96 13.38 14.46
C ARG A 317 -4.89 14.88 14.68
N GLN A 318 -3.78 15.52 14.31
CA GLN A 318 -3.65 16.96 14.40
C GLN A 318 -4.65 17.69 13.49
N GLU A 319 -4.89 17.18 12.27
CA GLU A 319 -5.93 17.73 11.40
C GLU A 319 -7.33 17.63 12.02
N LEU A 320 -7.64 16.49 12.65
CA LEU A 320 -8.90 16.31 13.38
C LEU A 320 -9.04 17.27 14.56
N LEU A 321 -7.98 17.48 15.34
CA LEU A 321 -7.99 18.39 16.49
C LEU A 321 -8.24 19.84 16.08
N HIS A 322 -7.75 20.28 14.93
CA HIS A 322 -8.01 21.63 14.42
C HIS A 322 -9.43 21.82 13.87
N ALA A 323 -10.16 20.73 13.63
CA ALA A 323 -11.53 20.76 13.12
C ALA A 323 -12.61 20.66 14.22
N LEU A 324 -12.21 20.40 15.47
CA LEU A 324 -13.07 20.38 16.67
C LEU A 324 -13.27 21.80 17.23
#